data_AF-A0AAW6Q630-F1
#
_entry.id   AF-A0AAW6Q630-F1
#
_cell.length_a   1.000
_cell.length_b   1.000
_cell.length_c   1.000
_cell.angle_alpha   90.00
_cell.angle_beta   90.00
_cell.angle_gamma   90.00
#
_symmetry.space_group_name_H-M   'P 1'
#
loop_
_entity.id
_entity.type
_entity.pdbx_description
1 polymer ?
#
loop_
_entity_poly.entity_id
_entity_poly.type
_entity_poly.pdbx_seq_one_letter_code
_entity_poly.pdbx_strand_id
1 'polypeptide(L)'
;MKKSIFLTFVALGFLVSCGDTKIEFSPINSKPGFQDEVNPKKNPYLLELVDKNYSYSDFKAKYQQIFKQIKSKNVDEFPFACDNGARNCLKDQEINYLVIKQLVKDKILNFSSVSDLPLPENIPKIQVSFISMMSKFFDEDKKLTLHLEFGHFHSSQPHIIQDQHFTLNFKK
;
A
#
# COMPACT_ATOMS: atom_id res chain seq x y z
N MET A 1 27.94 53.52 50.55
CA MET A 1 27.54 52.28 49.84
C MET A 1 26.18 52.50 49.18
N LYS A 2 26.11 52.45 47.85
CA LYS A 2 25.09 51.79 47.02
C LYS A 2 25.29 52.26 45.59
N LYS A 3 25.72 51.31 44.75
CA LYS A 3 25.91 51.44 43.31
C LYS A 3 24.53 51.53 42.67
N SER A 4 24.33 52.44 41.71
CA SER A 4 23.26 52.29 40.73
C SER A 4 23.87 52.49 39.35
N ILE A 5 23.93 51.38 38.61
CA ILE A 5 24.39 51.29 37.23
C ILE A 5 23.16 51.60 36.38
N PHE A 6 23.15 52.73 35.69
CA PHE A 6 22.18 53.00 34.63
C PHE A 6 22.91 52.87 33.29
N LEU A 7 22.70 51.73 32.64
CA LEU A 7 23.09 51.47 31.25
C LEU A 7 22.05 52.13 30.34
N THR A 8 22.43 53.19 29.63
CA THR A 8 21.62 53.74 28.54
C THR A 8 22.09 53.11 27.23
N PHE A 9 21.25 52.23 26.68
CA PHE A 9 21.45 51.65 25.36
C PHE A 9 21.24 52.71 24.28
N VAL A 10 22.26 52.89 23.43
CA VAL A 10 22.14 53.66 22.19
C VAL A 10 21.35 52.82 21.19
N ALA A 11 20.14 53.27 20.86
CA ALA A 11 19.37 52.72 19.75
C ALA A 11 19.87 53.33 18.44
N LEU A 12 20.63 52.56 17.65
CA LEU A 12 20.86 52.85 16.24
C LEU A 12 19.81 52.10 15.42
N GLY A 13 18.94 52.87 14.77
CA GLY A 13 17.87 52.39 13.93
C GLY A 13 18.40 51.75 12.66
N PHE A 14 17.96 50.52 12.40
CA PHE A 14 18.04 49.93 11.08
C PHE A 14 16.78 50.34 10.31
N LEU A 15 16.96 51.26 9.36
CA LEU A 15 16.01 51.49 8.28
C LEU A 15 16.06 50.26 7.36
N VAL A 16 15.21 49.27 7.60
CA VAL A 16 14.90 48.26 6.58
C VAL A 16 13.73 48.77 5.76
N SER A 17 14.02 49.06 4.50
CA SER A 17 13.04 49.37 3.47
C SER A 17 12.01 48.24 3.41
N CYS A 18 10.78 48.53 3.83
CA CYS A 18 9.61 47.71 3.51
C CYS A 18 9.36 47.85 2.02
N GLY A 19 10.01 47.01 1.21
CA GLY A 19 9.54 46.74 -0.13
C GLY A 19 8.11 46.20 -0.03
N ASP A 20 7.20 46.79 -0.80
CA ASP A 20 5.82 46.33 -0.94
C ASP A 20 5.78 44.94 -1.60
N THR A 21 6.11 43.90 -0.85
CA THR A 21 5.70 42.54 -1.18
C THR A 21 4.45 42.25 -0.37
N LYS A 22 3.29 42.63 -0.94
CA LYS A 22 2.01 42.06 -0.53
C LYS A 22 2.13 40.55 -0.67
N ILE A 23 2.07 39.85 0.46
CA ILE A 23 1.88 38.41 0.47
C ILE A 23 0.44 38.18 0.02
N GLU A 24 0.26 37.90 -1.26
CA GLU A 24 -1.01 37.43 -1.79
C GLU A 24 -1.24 36.01 -1.27
N PHE A 25 -2.13 35.86 -0.31
CA PHE A 25 -2.69 34.56 0.03
C PHE A 25 -3.65 34.18 -1.07
N SER A 26 -3.37 33.07 -1.76
CA SER A 26 -4.31 32.49 -2.71
C SER A 26 -5.66 32.25 -2.03
N PRO A 27 -6.79 32.54 -2.69
CA PRO A 27 -8.11 32.39 -2.10
C PRO A 27 -8.35 30.93 -1.67
N ILE A 28 -9.25 30.73 -0.71
CA ILE A 28 -9.58 29.44 -0.04
C ILE A 28 -9.93 28.29 -1.02
N ASN A 29 -10.11 28.56 -2.32
CA ASN A 29 -10.36 27.59 -3.38
C ASN A 29 -9.31 27.56 -4.51
N SER A 30 -8.11 28.09 -4.31
CA SER A 30 -7.01 27.83 -5.25
C SER A 30 -6.59 26.38 -5.10
N LYS A 31 -6.73 25.59 -6.17
CA LYS A 31 -6.12 24.25 -6.25
C LYS A 31 -4.66 24.39 -5.80
N PRO A 32 -4.17 23.59 -4.83
CA PRO A 32 -2.82 23.72 -4.35
C PRO A 32 -1.85 23.58 -5.54
N GLY A 33 -1.14 24.67 -5.84
CA GLY A 33 0.04 24.63 -6.68
C GLY A 33 1.09 23.82 -5.94
N PHE A 34 1.78 22.94 -6.67
CA PHE A 34 2.54 21.78 -6.17
C PHE A 34 1.68 20.56 -5.86
N GLN A 35 1.20 19.92 -6.93
CA GLN A 35 1.35 18.48 -7.01
C GLN A 35 2.48 18.28 -8.00
N ASP A 36 3.72 18.13 -7.51
CA ASP A 36 4.66 17.35 -8.30
C ASP A 36 3.93 16.02 -8.56
N GLU A 37 3.67 15.70 -9.82
CA GLU A 37 3.33 14.34 -10.20
C GLU A 37 4.53 13.49 -9.78
N VAL A 38 4.50 13.01 -8.54
CA VAL A 38 5.33 11.91 -8.09
C VAL A 38 4.86 10.75 -8.93
N ASN A 39 5.45 10.61 -10.11
CA ASN A 39 5.24 9.49 -11.00
C ASN A 39 5.70 8.28 -10.19
N PRO A 40 4.79 7.52 -9.55
CA PRO A 40 5.19 6.51 -8.60
C PRO A 40 6.03 5.52 -9.38
N LYS A 41 7.24 5.23 -8.88
CA LYS A 41 8.19 4.29 -9.48
C LYS A 41 7.42 3.15 -10.15
N LYS A 42 7.60 2.99 -11.46
CA LYS A 42 7.01 1.90 -12.27
C LYS A 42 7.18 0.59 -11.48
N ASN A 43 6.11 0.10 -10.85
CA ASN A 43 6.03 -1.20 -10.17
C ASN A 43 7.07 -1.42 -9.03
N PRO A 44 6.80 -0.97 -7.79
CA PRO A 44 7.72 -1.13 -6.67
C PRO A 44 7.96 -2.58 -6.21
N TYR A 45 7.13 -3.53 -6.65
CA TYR A 45 7.25 -4.93 -6.26
C TYR A 45 7.48 -5.85 -7.47
N LEU A 46 8.13 -6.99 -7.23
CA LEU A 46 8.29 -8.06 -8.19
C LEU A 46 7.62 -9.32 -7.65
N LEU A 47 6.79 -9.95 -8.49
CA LEU A 47 6.19 -11.25 -8.23
C LEU A 47 6.49 -12.18 -9.39
N GLU A 48 7.15 -13.30 -9.11
CA GLU A 48 7.55 -14.27 -10.12
C GLU A 48 7.50 -15.71 -9.58
N LEU A 49 7.48 -16.68 -10.49
CA LEU A 49 7.65 -18.09 -10.13
C LEU A 49 9.11 -18.36 -9.77
N VAL A 50 9.33 -19.10 -8.69
CA VAL A 50 10.68 -19.58 -8.33
C VAL A 50 11.19 -20.57 -9.38
N ASP A 51 10.34 -21.52 -9.77
CA ASP A 51 10.60 -22.42 -10.91
C ASP A 51 9.81 -21.96 -12.14
N LYS A 52 10.54 -21.51 -13.18
CA LYS A 52 9.95 -21.08 -14.46
C LYS A 52 9.27 -22.22 -15.24
N ASN A 53 9.47 -23.47 -14.84
CA ASN A 53 8.83 -24.65 -15.42
C ASN A 53 7.66 -25.18 -14.58
N TYR A 54 7.31 -24.51 -13.48
CA TYR A 54 6.20 -24.95 -12.63
C TYR A 54 4.91 -25.07 -13.47
N SER A 55 4.21 -26.18 -13.32
CA SER A 55 3.02 -26.45 -14.14
C SER A 55 1.87 -25.50 -13.80
N TYR A 56 1.20 -24.99 -14.84
CA TYR A 56 -0.01 -24.15 -14.68
C TYR A 56 -1.12 -24.90 -13.92
N SER A 57 -1.37 -26.16 -14.25
CA SER A 57 -2.45 -26.95 -13.63
C SER A 57 -2.18 -27.13 -12.14
N ASP A 58 -0.94 -27.45 -11.80
CA ASP A 58 -0.53 -27.73 -10.43
C ASP A 58 -0.55 -26.44 -9.62
N PHE A 59 -0.13 -25.32 -10.23
CA PHE A 59 -0.18 -24.02 -9.59
C PHE A 59 -1.62 -23.61 -9.31
N LYS A 60 -2.52 -23.71 -10.29
CA LYS A 60 -3.93 -23.35 -10.14
C LYS A 60 -4.60 -24.23 -9.08
N ALA A 61 -4.36 -25.54 -9.11
CA ALA A 61 -4.88 -26.47 -8.12
C ALA A 61 -4.39 -26.12 -6.70
N LYS A 62 -3.09 -25.87 -6.53
CA LYS A 62 -2.49 -25.48 -5.24
C LYS A 62 -3.03 -24.15 -4.75
N TYR A 63 -3.15 -23.15 -5.62
CA TYR A 63 -3.74 -21.85 -5.31
C TYR A 63 -5.18 -22.02 -4.77
N GLN A 64 -6.02 -22.77 -5.50
CA GLN A 64 -7.41 -23.01 -5.11
C GLN A 64 -7.52 -23.82 -3.82
N GLN A 65 -6.62 -24.77 -3.60
CA GLN A 65 -6.56 -25.54 -2.35
C GLN A 65 -6.28 -24.62 -1.16
N ILE A 66 -5.23 -23.79 -1.24
CA ILE A 66 -4.86 -22.87 -0.17
C ILE A 66 -6.00 -21.86 0.08
N PHE A 67 -6.59 -21.32 -0.99
CA PHE A 67 -7.72 -20.40 -0.89
C PHE A 67 -8.88 -21.02 -0.10
N LYS A 68 -9.30 -22.24 -0.45
CA LYS A 68 -10.38 -22.95 0.25
C LYS A 68 -10.04 -23.21 1.72
N GLN A 69 -8.80 -23.60 2.02
CA GLN A 69 -8.34 -23.84 3.39
C GLN A 69 -8.42 -22.57 4.24
N ILE A 70 -7.92 -21.43 3.73
CA ILE A 70 -7.98 -20.15 4.45
C ILE A 70 -9.42 -19.69 4.61
N LYS A 71 -10.24 -19.81 3.54
CA LYS A 71 -11.65 -19.41 3.58
C LYS A 71 -12.45 -20.23 4.60
N SER A 72 -12.28 -21.55 4.62
CA SER A 72 -12.91 -22.42 5.62
C SER A 72 -12.51 -22.00 7.03
N LYS A 73 -11.20 -21.86 7.27
CA LYS A 73 -10.69 -21.47 8.58
C LYS A 73 -11.23 -20.12 9.06
N ASN A 74 -11.32 -19.13 8.17
CA ASN A 74 -11.89 -17.82 8.49
C ASN A 74 -13.39 -17.91 8.85
N VAL A 75 -14.15 -18.76 8.17
CA VAL A 75 -15.56 -19.04 8.51
C VAL A 75 -15.67 -19.79 9.85
N ASP A 76 -14.82 -20.77 10.08
CA ASP A 76 -14.82 -21.57 11.32
C ASP A 76 -14.45 -20.70 12.56
N GLU A 77 -13.51 -19.77 12.40
CA GLU A 77 -13.08 -18.85 13.46
C GLU A 77 -14.07 -17.69 13.69
N PHE A 78 -14.72 -17.19 12.63
CA PHE A 78 -15.61 -16.03 12.68
C PHE A 78 -16.97 -16.26 11.99
N PRO A 79 -17.75 -17.30 12.36
CA PRO A 79 -18.93 -17.71 11.62
C PRO A 79 -19.98 -16.59 11.55
N PHE A 80 -20.30 -15.98 12.70
CA PHE A 80 -21.25 -14.87 12.76
C PHE A 80 -20.77 -13.62 12.01
N ALA A 81 -19.47 -13.36 11.95
CA ALA A 81 -18.95 -12.22 11.20
C ALA A 81 -19.09 -12.48 9.69
N CYS A 82 -18.84 -13.71 9.25
CA CYS A 82 -18.97 -14.09 7.85
C CYS A 82 -20.42 -14.13 7.38
N ASP A 83 -21.33 -14.66 8.20
CA ASP A 83 -22.76 -14.70 7.88
C ASP A 83 -23.38 -13.30 7.78
N ASN A 84 -22.92 -12.37 8.62
CA ASN A 84 -23.44 -11.00 8.66
C ASN A 84 -22.63 -10.00 7.83
N GLY A 85 -21.62 -10.44 7.08
CA GLY A 85 -20.74 -9.56 6.28
C GLY A 85 -19.97 -8.52 7.11
N ALA A 86 -19.68 -8.82 8.37
CA ALA A 86 -18.94 -7.95 9.26
C ALA A 86 -17.45 -7.88 8.88
N ARG A 87 -16.78 -6.78 9.26
CA ARG A 87 -15.38 -6.48 8.89
C ARG A 87 -14.36 -7.53 9.33
N ASN A 88 -14.68 -8.36 10.32
CA ASN A 88 -13.78 -9.40 10.81
C ASN A 88 -13.75 -10.64 9.92
N CYS A 89 -14.74 -10.80 9.01
CA CYS A 89 -14.66 -11.84 8.00
C CYS A 89 -13.82 -11.32 6.82
N LEU A 90 -12.71 -12.00 6.54
CA LEU A 90 -11.89 -11.69 5.37
C LEU A 90 -12.69 -11.82 4.08
N LYS A 91 -12.53 -10.83 3.20
CA LYS A 91 -13.01 -10.86 1.83
C LYS A 91 -12.12 -11.72 0.96
N ASP A 92 -12.64 -12.17 -0.18
CA ASP A 92 -11.90 -13.01 -1.13
C ASP A 92 -10.59 -12.34 -1.59
N GLN A 93 -10.55 -11.02 -1.76
CA GLN A 93 -9.33 -10.30 -2.14
C GLN A 93 -8.26 -10.30 -1.05
N GLU A 94 -8.67 -10.26 0.22
CA GLU A 94 -7.75 -10.35 1.35
C GLU A 94 -7.21 -11.79 1.47
N ILE A 95 -8.08 -12.78 1.25
CA ILE A 95 -7.70 -14.20 1.21
C ILE A 95 -6.70 -14.47 0.07
N ASN A 96 -6.94 -13.93 -1.13
CA ASN A 96 -6.01 -14.07 -2.26
C ASN A 96 -4.60 -13.57 -1.91
N TYR A 97 -4.48 -12.45 -1.21
CA TYR A 97 -3.18 -11.97 -0.76
C TYR A 97 -2.52 -12.96 0.21
N LEU A 98 -3.28 -13.55 1.13
CA LEU A 98 -2.77 -14.61 2.01
C LEU A 98 -2.36 -15.88 1.25
N VAL A 99 -3.05 -16.22 0.15
CA VAL A 99 -2.64 -17.31 -0.74
C VAL A 99 -1.26 -17.02 -1.34
N ILE A 100 -1.02 -15.80 -1.85
CA ILE A 100 0.30 -15.40 -2.36
C ILE A 100 1.36 -15.54 -1.27
N LYS A 101 1.09 -15.07 -0.05
CA LYS A 101 2.03 -15.22 1.08
C LYS A 101 2.35 -16.68 1.39
N GLN A 102 1.35 -17.56 1.33
CA GLN A 102 1.58 -18.99 1.54
C GLN A 102 2.39 -19.61 0.42
N LEU A 103 2.12 -19.25 -0.84
CA LEU A 103 2.90 -19.71 -1.99
C LEU A 103 4.37 -19.22 -1.96
N VAL A 104 4.63 -18.05 -1.35
CA VAL A 104 6.00 -17.57 -1.07
C VAL A 104 6.66 -18.42 0.02
N LYS A 105 5.95 -18.72 1.12
CA LYS A 105 6.46 -19.63 2.17
C LYS A 105 6.77 -21.03 1.63
N ASP A 106 5.92 -21.53 0.73
CA ASP A 106 6.08 -22.81 0.05
C ASP A 106 7.17 -22.78 -1.04
N LYS A 107 7.83 -21.63 -1.26
CA LYS A 107 8.88 -21.40 -2.28
C LYS A 107 8.41 -21.68 -3.72
N ILE A 108 7.13 -21.48 -3.99
CA ILE A 108 6.56 -21.54 -5.35
C ILE A 108 6.66 -20.16 -6.01
N LEU A 109 6.42 -19.09 -5.23
CA LEU A 109 6.54 -17.71 -5.67
C LEU A 109 7.70 -17.00 -4.96
N ASN A 110 8.30 -16.05 -5.66
CA ASN A 110 9.15 -15.02 -5.08
C ASN A 110 8.36 -13.70 -5.11
N PHE A 111 8.18 -13.07 -3.95
CA PHE A 111 7.56 -11.75 -3.83
C PHE A 111 8.51 -10.81 -3.09
N SER A 112 9.02 -9.80 -3.78
CA SER A 112 10.08 -8.95 -3.27
C SER A 112 9.84 -7.49 -3.64
N SER A 113 10.47 -6.58 -2.91
CA SER A 113 10.50 -5.18 -3.29
C SER A 113 11.65 -4.92 -4.25
N VAL A 114 11.37 -4.19 -5.32
CA VAL A 114 12.36 -3.67 -6.29
C VAL A 114 12.82 -2.27 -5.88
N SER A 115 12.16 -1.68 -4.89
CA SER A 115 12.47 -0.36 -4.35
C SER A 115 12.79 -0.45 -2.86
N ASP A 116 13.19 0.67 -2.26
CA ASP A 116 13.39 0.73 -0.81
C ASP A 116 12.08 0.66 -0.01
N LEU A 117 10.93 0.49 -0.68
CA LEU A 117 9.64 0.30 -0.03
C LEU A 117 9.55 -1.11 0.58
N PRO A 118 9.15 -1.25 1.85
CA PRO A 118 8.91 -2.57 2.42
C PRO A 118 7.69 -3.24 1.78
N LEU A 119 7.59 -4.56 1.93
CA LEU A 119 6.39 -5.30 1.54
C LEU A 119 5.16 -4.81 2.36
N PRO A 120 3.94 -4.90 1.82
CA PRO A 120 2.76 -4.27 2.41
C PRO A 120 2.50 -4.68 3.87
N GLU A 121 2.76 -5.95 4.22
CA GLU A 121 2.57 -6.47 5.57
C GLU A 121 3.57 -5.93 6.60
N ASN A 122 4.67 -5.35 6.15
CA ASN A 122 5.74 -4.82 6.99
C ASN A 122 5.63 -3.29 7.17
N ILE A 123 4.62 -2.67 6.54
CA ILE A 123 4.29 -1.26 6.74
C ILE A 123 3.44 -1.13 8.01
N PRO A 124 3.67 -0.12 8.88
CA PRO A 124 2.85 0.08 10.07
C PRO A 124 1.35 0.16 9.75
N LYS A 125 0.52 -0.47 10.58
CA LYS A 125 -0.95 -0.54 10.37
C LYS A 125 -1.65 0.81 10.25
N ILE A 126 -1.07 1.86 10.83
CA ILE A 126 -1.59 3.23 10.73
C ILE A 126 -1.48 3.79 9.29
N GLN A 127 -0.52 3.29 8.51
CA GLN A 127 -0.33 3.63 7.11
C GLN A 127 -0.95 2.58 6.19
N VAL A 128 -0.95 1.30 6.58
CA VAL A 128 -1.58 0.22 5.81
C VAL A 128 -2.53 -0.57 6.69
N SER A 129 -3.81 -0.20 6.62
CA SER A 129 -4.88 -0.87 7.36
C SER A 129 -5.65 -1.88 6.52
N PHE A 130 -5.43 -1.92 5.20
CA PHE A 130 -5.98 -2.95 4.31
C PHE A 130 -4.98 -3.35 3.23
N ILE A 131 -5.03 -4.61 2.82
CA ILE A 131 -4.29 -5.15 1.69
C ILE A 131 -5.24 -6.05 0.91
N SER A 132 -5.40 -5.78 -0.38
CA SER A 132 -6.34 -6.44 -1.28
C SER A 132 -5.57 -6.99 -2.47
N MET A 133 -5.85 -8.22 -2.87
CA MET A 133 -5.32 -8.82 -4.09
C MET A 133 -6.46 -9.41 -4.93
N MET A 134 -6.78 -8.79 -6.06
CA MET A 134 -7.66 -9.44 -7.03
C MET A 134 -6.86 -10.47 -7.83
N SER A 135 -7.49 -11.60 -8.16
CA SER A 135 -6.86 -12.67 -8.93
C SER A 135 -7.76 -13.12 -10.08
N LYS A 136 -7.20 -13.34 -11.27
CA LYS A 136 -7.92 -13.90 -12.42
C LYS A 136 -7.06 -14.86 -13.21
N PHE A 137 -7.51 -16.11 -13.30
CA PHE A 137 -6.91 -17.15 -14.12
C PHE A 137 -7.45 -17.09 -15.55
N PHE A 138 -6.57 -17.30 -16.51
CA PHE A 138 -6.90 -17.44 -17.93
C PHE A 138 -6.34 -18.78 -18.41
N ASP A 139 -7.21 -19.78 -18.52
CA ASP A 139 -6.81 -21.17 -18.75
C ASP A 139 -6.22 -21.40 -20.13
N GLU A 140 -6.78 -20.77 -21.16
CA GLU A 140 -6.30 -20.88 -22.55
C GLU A 140 -4.89 -20.32 -22.72
N ASP A 141 -4.62 -19.18 -22.08
CA ASP A 141 -3.33 -18.51 -22.10
C ASP A 141 -2.34 -19.05 -21.07
N LYS A 142 -2.78 -19.97 -20.18
CA LYS A 142 -2.03 -20.45 -19.03
C LYS A 142 -1.37 -19.31 -18.26
N LYS A 143 -2.16 -18.30 -17.87
CA LYS A 143 -1.68 -17.14 -17.12
C LYS A 143 -2.56 -16.81 -15.92
N LEU A 144 -1.96 -16.19 -14.92
CA LEU A 144 -2.64 -15.59 -13.77
C LEU A 144 -2.33 -14.10 -13.75
N THR A 145 -3.36 -13.25 -13.75
CA THR A 145 -3.20 -11.83 -13.47
C THR A 145 -3.59 -11.54 -12.02
N LEU A 146 -2.81 -10.69 -11.37
CA LEU A 146 -3.02 -10.25 -10.00
C LEU A 146 -3.03 -8.73 -9.96
N HIS A 147 -3.83 -8.15 -9.07
CA HIS A 147 -3.92 -6.71 -8.87
C HIS A 147 -3.88 -6.45 -7.37
N LEU A 148 -2.76 -5.91 -6.91
CA LEU A 148 -2.49 -5.57 -5.52
C LEU A 148 -2.86 -4.12 -5.28
N GLU A 149 -3.69 -3.89 -4.28
CA GLU A 149 -3.99 -2.57 -3.75
C GLU A 149 -3.83 -2.58 -2.23
N PHE A 150 -3.17 -1.57 -1.68
CA PHE A 150 -3.12 -1.40 -0.23
C PHE A 150 -3.02 0.07 0.17
N GLY A 151 -3.41 0.32 1.42
CA GLY A 151 -3.42 1.65 2.00
C GLY A 151 -4.21 1.65 3.29
N HIS A 152 -4.84 2.77 3.63
CA HIS A 152 -5.57 2.93 4.88
C HIS A 152 -6.95 3.53 4.68
N PHE A 153 -7.84 3.33 5.65
CA PHE A 153 -9.15 3.97 5.65
C PHE A 153 -9.10 5.35 6.31
N HIS A 154 -9.70 6.36 5.66
CA HIS A 154 -10.15 7.58 6.34
C HIS A 154 -11.64 7.43 6.62
N SER A 155 -11.97 7.12 7.88
CA SER A 155 -13.32 6.74 8.33
C SER A 155 -13.85 5.47 7.65
N SER A 156 -14.40 5.59 6.44
CA SER A 156 -14.94 4.49 5.63
C SER A 156 -14.44 4.52 4.18
N GLN A 157 -13.77 5.58 3.75
CA GLN A 157 -13.23 5.69 2.40
C GLN A 157 -11.80 5.16 2.36
N PRO A 158 -11.48 4.20 1.45
CA PRO A 158 -10.12 3.72 1.28
C PRO A 158 -9.27 4.80 0.60
N HIS A 159 -8.11 5.09 1.19
CA HIS A 159 -7.04 5.84 0.56
C HIS A 159 -5.97 4.86 0.09
N ILE A 160 -5.85 4.70 -1.23
CA ILE A 160 -4.90 3.78 -1.86
C ILE A 160 -3.52 4.44 -1.86
N ILE A 161 -2.55 3.78 -1.22
CA ILE A 161 -1.15 4.24 -1.21
C ILE A 161 -0.40 3.62 -2.39
N GLN A 162 -0.74 2.38 -2.74
CA GLN A 162 -0.13 1.68 -3.86
C GLN A 162 -1.14 0.80 -4.57
N ASP A 163 -1.02 0.82 -5.88
CA ASP A 163 -1.68 -0.05 -6.83
C ASP A 163 -0.60 -0.68 -7.72
N GLN A 164 -0.64 -2.01 -7.91
CA GLN A 164 0.21 -2.67 -8.88
C GLN A 164 -0.44 -3.92 -9.49
N HIS A 165 -0.26 -4.07 -10.80
CA HIS A 165 -0.62 -5.29 -11.53
C HIS A 165 0.58 -6.24 -11.72
N PHE A 166 0.32 -7.54 -11.60
CA PHE A 166 1.26 -8.61 -11.93
C PHE A 166 0.64 -9.55 -12.95
N THR A 167 1.50 -10.15 -13.77
CA THR A 167 1.12 -11.26 -14.65
C THR A 167 2.13 -12.38 -14.50
N LEU A 168 1.65 -13.55 -14.07
CA LEU A 168 2.41 -14.79 -14.07
C LEU A 168 2.06 -15.57 -15.33
N ASN A 169 3.05 -15.75 -16.20
CA ASN A 169 2.94 -16.57 -17.39
C ASN A 169 3.58 -17.93 -17.12
N PHE A 170 2.86 -18.99 -17.45
CA PHE A 170 3.34 -20.36 -17.33
C PHE A 170 3.72 -20.87 -18.72
N LYS A 171 4.68 -21.80 -18.78
CA LYS A 171 5.05 -22.41 -20.07
C LYS A 171 3.85 -23.14 -20.66
N LYS A 172 3.67 -22.97 -21.96
CA LYS A 172 2.65 -23.67 -22.75
C LYS A 172 2.98 -25.14 -22.87
#